data_AF-I3V9M1-F1
#
_entry.id   AF-I3V9M1-F1
#
_cell.length_a   1.000
_cell.length_b   1.000
_cell.length_c   1.000
_cell.angle_alpha   90.00
_cell.angle_beta   90.00
_cell.angle_gamma   90.00
#
_symmetry.space_group_name_H-M   'P 1'
#
loop_
_entity.id
_entity.type
_entity.pdbx_description
1 polymer ?
#
loop_
_entity_poly.entity_id
_entity_poly.type
_entity_poly.pdbx_seq_one_letter_code
_entity_poly.pdbx_strand_id
1 'polypeptide(L)' 'NREQLYVKEVFVNEGLRLKRMFPRAKGSGDMIKKRTSHITLVITSSTNLQTSKEEEQSGSKN' A
#
# COMPACT_ATOMS: atom_id res chain seq x y z
N ASN A 1 -22.54 9.13 7.14
CA ASN A 1 -22.71 7.77 7.68
C ASN A 1 -21.43 6.97 7.40
N ARG A 2 -20.90 6.17 8.34
CA ARG A 2 -19.62 5.43 8.15
C ARG A 2 -19.79 4.20 7.24
N GLU A 3 -21.00 3.65 7.21
CA GLU A 3 -21.40 2.46 6.44
C GLU A 3 -21.33 2.66 4.91
N GLN A 4 -21.19 3.91 4.46
CA GLN A 4 -21.16 4.29 3.05
C GLN A 4 -19.73 4.46 2.51
N LEU A 5 -18.70 4.22 3.32
CA LEU A 5 -17.30 4.31 2.93
C LEU A 5 -16.79 2.95 2.46
N TYR A 6 -16.16 2.94 1.30
CA TYR A 6 -15.61 1.74 0.67
C TYR A 6 -14.15 1.97 0.31
N VAL A 7 -13.33 0.92 0.41
CA VAL A 7 -11.93 0.98 0.00
C VAL A 7 -11.87 0.90 -1.52
N LYS A 8 -11.32 1.94 -2.15
CA LYS A 8 -11.12 1.99 -3.61
C LYS A 8 -9.86 1.23 -3.99
N GLU A 9 -8.75 1.57 -3.33
CA GLU A 9 -7.41 1.05 -3.64
C GLU A 9 -6.59 0.90 -2.36
N VAL A 10 -5.68 -0.09 -2.36
CA VAL A 10 -4.77 -0.38 -1.25
C VAL A 10 -3.38 -0.63 -1.80
N PHE A 11 -2.40 0.07 -1.26
CA PHE A 11 -0.99 -0.08 -1.62
C PHE A 11 -0.15 -0.36 -0.38
N VAL A 12 0.78 -1.32 -0.50
CA VAL A 12 1.77 -1.62 0.54
C VAL A 12 3.15 -1.43 -0.06
N ASN A 13 3.82 -0.38 0.38
CA ASN A 13 5.15 -0.02 -0.09
C ASN A 13 6.21 -0.39 0.94
N GLU A 14 7.43 -0.50 0.45
CA GLU A 14 8.59 -0.66 1.31
C GLU A 14 8.80 0.62 2.14
N GLY A 15 9.02 0.45 3.44
CA GLY A 15 9.44 1.50 4.35
C GLY A 15 10.90 1.35 4.76
N LEU A 16 11.30 2.13 5.76
CA LEU A 16 12.67 2.17 6.25
C LEU A 16 13.15 0.78 6.70
N ARG A 17 14.39 0.43 6.34
CA ARG A 17 15.08 -0.76 6.85
C ARG A 17 16.02 -0.36 7.97
N LEU A 18 15.66 -0.69 9.21
CA LEU A 18 16.47 -0.37 10.38
C LEU A 18 17.59 -1.40 10.56
N LYS A 19 18.83 -0.92 10.65
CA LYS A 19 20.01 -1.75 10.94
C LYS A 19 20.06 -2.10 12.43
N ARG A 20 20.13 -3.39 12.76
CA ARG A 20 20.33 -3.92 14.12
C ARG A 20 21.44 -4.97 14.11
N MET A 21 22.24 -5.01 15.16
CA MET A 21 23.26 -6.05 15.34
C MET A 21 22.62 -7.29 15.99
N PHE A 22 22.95 -8.46 15.48
CA PHE A 22 22.52 -9.75 16.01
C PHE A 22 23.75 -10.50 16.54
N PRO A 23 23.89 -10.64 17.86
CA PRO A 23 25.08 -11.25 18.44
C PRO A 23 25.17 -12.73 18.06
N ARG A 24 26.37 -13.21 17.74
CA ARG A 24 26.69 -14.60 17.43
C ARG A 24 27.79 -15.12 18.38
N ALA A 25 28.05 -16.42 18.33
CA ALA A 25 29.14 -17.04 19.07
C ALA A 25 30.51 -16.50 18.62
N LYS A 26 31.55 -16.69 19.46
CA LYS A 26 32.95 -16.31 19.18
C LYS A 26 33.13 -14.82 18.84
N GLY A 27 32.42 -13.92 19.53
CA GLY A 27 32.56 -12.47 19.35
C GLY A 27 32.10 -11.94 17.99
N SER A 28 31.38 -12.75 17.21
CA SER A 28 30.87 -12.34 15.90
C SER A 28 29.49 -11.71 16.01
N GLY A 29 29.10 -10.93 15.01
CA GLY A 29 27.76 -10.35 14.95
C GLY A 29 27.30 -10.20 13.50
N ASP A 30 26.08 -10.63 13.23
CA ASP A 30 25.43 -10.44 11.94
C ASP A 30 24.58 -9.17 11.94
N MET A 31 24.26 -8.67 10.76
CA MET A 31 23.34 -7.55 10.60
C MET A 31 21.93 -8.04 10.30
N ILE A 32 20.98 -7.70 11.18
CA ILE A 32 19.54 -7.85 10.89
C ILE A 32 18.99 -6.52 10.39
N LYS A 33 18.26 -6.56 9.27
CA LYS A 33 17.47 -5.43 8.76
C LYS A 33 16.02 -5.62 9.17
N LYS A 34 15.52 -4.80 10.11
CA LYS A 34 14.09 -4.78 10.45
C LYS A 34 13.36 -3.95 9.40
N ARG A 35 12.52 -4.61 8.59
CA ARG A 35 11.75 -3.98 7.51
C ARG A 35 10.45 -3.42 8.07
N THR A 36 10.15 -2.16 7.78
CA THR A 36 8.81 -1.59 7.97
C THR A 36 8.16 -1.37 6.62
N SER A 37 6.85 -1.16 6.61
CA SER A 37 6.08 -0.88 5.39
C SER A 37 5.23 0.37 5.57
N HIS A 38 5.00 1.08 4.48
CA HIS A 38 4.02 2.17 4.42
C HIS A 38 2.76 1.64 3.76
N ILE A 39 1.65 1.70 4.48
CA ILE A 39 0.34 1.23 4.01
C ILE A 39 -0.48 2.47 3.67
N THR A 40 -0.87 2.60 2.40
CA THR A 40 -1.72 3.69 1.92
C THR A 40 -3.07 3.11 1.55
N LEU A 41 -4.13 3.67 2.12
CA LEU A 41 -5.52 3.29 1.85
C LEU A 41 -6.25 4.46 1.20
N VAL A 42 -6.83 4.23 0.03
CA VAL A 42 -7.70 5.20 -0.65
C VAL A 42 -9.14 4.79 -0.43
N ILE A 43 -9.93 5.66 0.19
CA ILE A 43 -11.34 5.41 0.53
C ILE A 43 -12.22 6.30 -0.34
N THR A 44 -13.31 5.75 -0.84
CA THR A 44 -14.34 6.45 -1.61
C THR A 44 -15.72 6.22 -1.00
N SER A 45 -16.69 7.05 -1.39
CA SER A 45 -18.10 6.82 -1.05
C SER A 45 -18.76 5.94 -2.11
N SER A 46 -19.76 5.14 -1.71
CA SER A 46 -20.51 4.24 -2.60
C SER A 46 -21.11 4.93 -3.82
N THR A 47 -21.43 6.22 -3.72
CA THR A 47 -22.12 6.99 -4.76
C THR A 47 -21.23 7.27 -5.96
N ASN A 48 -19.90 7.30 -5.78
CA ASN A 48 -18.93 7.70 -6.81
C ASN A 48 -18.31 6.52 -7.59
N LEU A 49 -18.82 5.29 -7.41
CA LEU A 49 -18.30 4.08 -8.08
C LEU A 49 -18.87 3.87 -9.50
N GLN A 50 -19.85 4.68 -9.93
CA GLN A 50 -20.56 4.48 -11.19
C GLN A 50 -20.01 5.34 -12.35
N THR A 51 -19.35 6.47 -12.07
CA THR A 51 -18.89 7.43 -13.09
C THR A 51 -17.65 6.99 -13.87
N SER A 52 -16.83 6.08 -13.36
CA SER A 52 -15.57 5.68 -14.03
C SER A 52 -15.71 4.57 -15.07
N LYS A 53 -16.91 4.01 -15.27
CA LYS A 53 -17.17 2.99 -16.31
C LYS A 53 -17.64 3.58 -17.64
N GLU A 54 -18.01 4.86 -17.66
CA GLU A 54 -18.55 5.53 -18.86
C GLU A 54 -17.46 6.21 -19.70
N GLU A 55 -16.27 6.47 -19.15
CA GLU A 55 -15.17 7.15 -19.89
C GLU A 55 -14.34 6.21 -20.79
N GLU A 56 -14.39 4.89 -20.61
CA GLU A 56 -13.65 3.94 -21.47
C GLU A 56 -14.37 3.56 -22.78
N GLN A 57 -15.64 3.94 -22.96
CA GLN A 57 -16.40 3.62 -24.20
C GLN A 57 -16.43 4.73 -25.27
N SER A 58 -15.99 5.95 -24.97
CA SER A 58 -15.97 7.07 -25.93
C SER A 58 -14.62 7.27 -26.64
N GLY A 59 -13.61 6.46 -26.32
CA GLY A 59 -12.22 6.59 -26.79
C GLY A 59 -11.76 5.61 -27.88
N SER A 60 -12.65 4.93 -28.62
CA SER A 60 -12.28 4.18 -29.83
C SER A 60 -12.94 4.78 -31.07
N LYS A 61 -12.38 5.89 -31.54
CA LYS A 61 -12.50 6.37 -32.92
C LYS A 61 -11.15 6.90 -33.37
N ASN A 62 -10.41 6.04 -34.08
CA ASN A 62 -9.66 6.25 -35.33
C ASN A 62 -8.62 5.13 -35.48
#